data_AF-A0ABD3DFE9-F1
#
_entry.id   AF-A0ABD3DFE9-F1
#
_cell.length_a   1.000
_cell.length_b   1.000
_cell.length_c   1.000
_cell.angle_alpha   90.00
_cell.angle_beta   90.00
_cell.angle_gamma   90.00
#
_symmetry.space_group_name_H-M   'P 1'
#
loop_
_entity.id
_entity.type
_entity.pdbx_description
1 polymer ?
#
loop_
_entity_poly.entity_id
_entity_poly.type
_entity_poly.pdbx_seq_one_letter_code
_entity_poly.pdbx_strand_id
1 'polypeptide(L)'
;MDPLILPVRNVDSLYTVNEESEFWICAIIVNCIGNWWYHACSIRDSHLVETGLGFECSICQQTYNNGLLRYKMQVEVIESSANASILLVDQVAEALIGISCHDLRLKFDKERKDFQGIPDDLERLIDRTLLFRVTVKQHQIHNESSVFDVSNFEADSTLISQHNQYTR
;
A
#
# COMPACT_ATOMS: atom_id res chain seq x y z
N MET A 1 -10.08 -6.40 -24.31
CA MET A 1 -8.77 -6.82 -23.77
C MET A 1 -9.00 -7.09 -22.30
N ASP A 2 -8.50 -8.22 -21.80
CA ASP A 2 -8.55 -8.52 -20.37
C ASP A 2 -7.63 -7.52 -19.64
N PRO A 3 -8.14 -6.69 -18.71
CA PRO A 3 -7.30 -5.77 -17.95
C PRO A 3 -6.32 -6.50 -17.03
N LEU A 4 -6.58 -7.77 -16.70
CA LEU A 4 -5.71 -8.62 -15.90
C LEU A 4 -4.76 -9.40 -16.81
N ILE A 5 -3.64 -8.77 -17.18
CA ILE A 5 -2.60 -9.40 -18.02
C ILE A 5 -1.77 -10.49 -17.29
N LEU A 6 -1.96 -10.64 -15.98
CA LEU A 6 -1.27 -11.60 -15.11
C LEU A 6 -2.31 -12.53 -14.46
N PRO A 7 -1.92 -13.75 -14.03
CA PRO A 7 -2.85 -14.65 -13.37
C PRO A 7 -3.35 -14.07 -12.04
N VAL A 8 -4.60 -14.36 -11.70
CA VAL A 8 -5.15 -14.19 -10.35
C VAL A 8 -4.86 -15.45 -9.55
N ARG A 9 -4.28 -15.30 -8.36
CA ARG A 9 -3.94 -16.38 -7.43
C ARG A 9 -4.52 -16.07 -6.05
N ASN A 10 -4.58 -17.09 -5.19
CA ASN A 10 -5.05 -16.93 -3.82
C ASN A 10 -4.00 -16.21 -2.96
N VAL A 11 -4.44 -15.52 -1.90
CA VAL A 11 -3.56 -14.83 -0.93
C VAL A 11 -2.44 -15.75 -0.39
N ASP A 12 -2.70 -17.02 -0.10
CA ASP A 12 -1.68 -18.00 0.34
C ASP A 12 -0.50 -18.16 -0.65
N SER A 13 -0.70 -17.80 -1.92
CA SER A 13 0.36 -17.83 -2.94
C SER A 13 1.50 -16.86 -2.61
N LEU A 14 1.24 -15.82 -1.82
CA LEU A 14 2.26 -14.88 -1.35
C LEU A 14 3.37 -15.55 -0.53
N TYR A 15 3.05 -16.66 0.16
CA TYR A 15 3.97 -17.36 1.06
C TYR A 15 4.48 -18.70 0.52
N THR A 16 3.83 -19.23 -0.51
CA THR A 16 4.10 -20.58 -1.05
C THR A 16 4.89 -20.59 -2.36
N VAL A 17 5.07 -19.43 -3.02
CA VAL A 17 5.95 -19.32 -4.19
C VAL A 17 7.41 -19.52 -3.81
N ASN A 18 8.19 -20.11 -4.72
CA ASN A 18 9.61 -20.43 -4.52
C ASN A 18 10.56 -19.57 -5.38
N GLU A 19 10.01 -18.63 -6.15
CA GLU A 19 10.75 -17.72 -7.03
C GLU A 19 10.06 -16.36 -7.08
N GLU A 20 10.80 -15.33 -7.50
CA GLU A 20 10.22 -14.00 -7.69
C GLU A 20 9.04 -14.06 -8.66
N SER A 21 7.91 -13.52 -8.23
CA SER A 21 6.63 -13.68 -8.92
C SER A 21 5.81 -12.40 -8.86
N GLU A 22 5.08 -12.11 -9.93
CA GLU A 22 4.07 -11.06 -9.95
C GLU A 22 2.73 -11.67 -10.37
N PHE A 23 1.67 -11.36 -9.63
CA PHE A 23 0.33 -11.87 -9.88
C PHE A 23 -0.73 -10.98 -9.21
N TRP A 24 -1.99 -11.22 -9.52
CA TRP A 24 -3.11 -10.57 -8.86
C TRP A 24 -3.62 -11.42 -7.69
N ILE A 25 -4.09 -10.78 -6.63
CA ILE A 25 -4.88 -11.39 -5.55
C ILE A 25 -6.21 -10.65 -5.41
N CYS A 26 -7.30 -11.34 -5.08
CA CYS A 26 -8.60 -10.72 -4.82
C CYS A 26 -8.90 -10.80 -3.32
N ALA A 27 -8.81 -9.68 -2.61
CA ALA A 27 -8.86 -9.68 -1.15
C ALA A 27 -9.61 -8.46 -0.59
N ILE A 28 -10.16 -8.61 0.61
CA ILE A 28 -10.81 -7.53 1.35
C ILE A 28 -9.82 -6.89 2.33
N ILE A 29 -9.76 -5.55 2.34
CA ILE A 29 -8.99 -4.80 3.33
C ILE A 29 -9.72 -4.87 4.67
N VAL A 30 -9.06 -5.35 5.72
CA VAL A 30 -9.66 -5.48 7.06
C VAL A 30 -9.04 -4.55 8.09
N ASN A 31 -7.83 -4.06 7.82
CA ASN A 31 -7.12 -3.19 8.77
C ASN A 31 -6.08 -2.31 8.06
N CYS A 32 -5.76 -1.19 8.68
CA CYS A 32 -4.72 -0.27 8.27
C CYS A 32 -3.67 -0.18 9.40
N ILE A 33 -2.40 -0.43 9.09
CA ILE A 33 -1.33 -0.54 10.08
C ILE A 33 -0.40 0.67 10.02
N GLY A 34 -0.11 1.22 11.19
CA GLY A 34 1.03 2.13 11.39
C GLY A 34 0.85 3.50 10.75
N ASN A 35 1.98 4.12 10.40
CA ASN A 35 1.98 5.45 9.79
C ASN A 35 1.76 5.37 8.28
N TRP A 36 0.78 6.10 7.77
CA TRP A 36 0.30 6.02 6.38
C TRP A 36 1.10 6.86 5.38
N TRP A 37 2.06 7.66 5.86
CA TRP A 37 2.85 8.56 5.04
C TRP A 37 4.30 8.71 5.53
N TYR A 38 5.17 9.25 4.68
CA TYR A 38 6.54 9.58 5.04
C TYR A 38 7.06 10.79 4.27
N HIS A 39 8.12 11.42 4.78
CA HIS A 39 8.86 12.43 4.05
C HIS A 39 9.76 11.77 3.00
N ALA A 40 9.55 12.06 1.73
CA ALA A 40 10.32 11.56 0.61
C ALA A 40 11.23 12.64 0.01
N CYS A 41 12.37 12.23 -0.53
CA CYS A 41 13.22 13.11 -1.31
C CYS A 41 12.52 13.50 -2.62
N SER A 42 12.67 14.76 -3.02
CA SER A 42 12.11 15.27 -4.28
C SER A 42 12.93 14.86 -5.51
N ILE A 43 14.18 14.44 -5.32
CA ILE A 43 15.13 14.10 -6.39
C ILE A 43 15.29 12.59 -6.55
N ARG A 44 15.22 11.83 -5.44
CA ARG A 44 15.43 10.39 -5.40
C ARG A 44 14.23 9.71 -4.76
N ASP A 45 13.98 8.47 -5.14
CA ASP A 45 12.97 7.64 -4.49
C ASP A 45 13.53 7.09 -3.17
N SER A 46 13.56 7.93 -2.15
CA SER A 46 14.13 7.60 -0.84
C SER A 46 13.42 8.31 0.30
N HIS A 47 13.33 7.64 1.44
CA HIS A 47 12.87 8.21 2.70
C HIS A 47 13.87 9.26 3.21
N LEU A 48 13.35 10.41 3.65
CA LEU A 48 14.10 11.40 4.40
C LEU A 48 13.99 11.13 5.89
N VAL A 49 15.10 11.28 6.60
CA VAL A 49 15.14 11.16 8.06
C VAL A 49 15.04 12.54 8.68
N GLU A 50 14.12 12.72 9.61
CA GLU A 50 14.04 13.96 10.38
C GLU A 50 15.21 14.07 11.35
N THR A 51 15.86 15.22 11.35
CA THR A 51 16.99 15.58 12.21
C THR A 51 16.70 16.93 12.88
N GLY A 52 17.52 17.32 13.85
CA GLY A 52 17.41 18.66 14.46
C GLY A 52 17.65 19.83 13.48
N LEU A 53 18.15 19.57 12.28
CA LEU A 53 18.45 20.57 11.25
C LEU A 53 17.47 20.54 10.07
N GLY A 54 16.53 19.60 10.03
CA GLY A 54 15.61 19.37 8.91
C GLY A 54 15.62 17.92 8.45
N PHE A 55 15.26 17.68 7.18
CA PHE A 55 15.08 16.35 6.61
C PHE A 55 16.28 15.93 5.77
N GLU A 56 17.00 14.91 6.20
CA GLU A 56 18.21 14.44 5.53
C GLU A 56 17.92 13.28 4.55
N CYS A 57 18.44 13.40 3.33
CA CYS A 57 18.44 12.32 2.34
C CYS A 57 19.79 11.60 2.35
N SER A 58 19.80 10.31 2.70
CA SER A 58 21.03 9.51 2.70
C SER A 58 21.63 9.28 1.31
N ILE A 59 20.82 9.34 0.25
CA ILE A 59 21.27 9.15 -1.13
C ILE A 59 21.83 10.45 -1.72
N CYS A 60 21.14 11.57 -1.52
CA CYS A 60 21.59 12.87 -2.02
C CYS A 60 22.68 13.49 -1.15
N GLN A 61 22.81 13.03 0.11
CA GLN A 61 23.66 13.65 1.15
C GLN A 61 23.34 15.14 1.32
N GLN A 62 22.06 15.47 1.30
CA GLN A 62 21.54 16.83 1.42
C GLN A 62 20.45 16.89 2.50
N THR A 63 20.37 18.04 3.17
CA THR A 63 19.33 18.37 4.13
C THR A 63 18.35 19.36 3.51
N TYR A 64 17.06 19.05 3.61
CA TYR A 64 15.97 19.87 3.11
C TYR A 64 15.16 20.43 4.28
N ASN A 65 14.66 21.66 4.12
CA ASN A 65 13.76 22.25 5.11
C ASN A 65 12.40 21.53 5.16
N ASN A 66 11.97 20.97 4.03
CA ASN A 66 10.76 20.16 3.91
C ASN A 66 10.99 19.01 2.92
N GLY A 67 10.40 17.85 3.21
CA GLY A 67 10.28 16.73 2.28
C GLY A 67 8.99 16.75 1.46
N LEU A 68 8.96 16.04 0.34
CA LEU A 68 7.68 15.65 -0.27
C LEU A 68 6.96 14.69 0.67
N LEU A 69 5.63 14.67 0.65
CA LEU A 69 4.86 13.69 1.39
C LEU A 69 4.40 12.60 0.44
N ARG A 70 4.65 11.34 0.80
CA ARG A 70 4.26 10.16 0.01
C ARG A 70 3.53 9.15 0.87
N TYR A 71 2.58 8.42 0.28
CA TYR A 71 1.91 7.33 0.98
C TYR A 71 2.85 6.13 1.18
N LYS A 72 2.67 5.46 2.31
CA LYS A 72 3.26 4.14 2.63
C LYS A 72 2.25 3.30 3.42
N MET A 73 1.07 3.11 2.85
CA MET A 73 -0.05 2.57 3.61
C MET A 73 0.04 1.04 3.67
N GLN A 74 0.47 0.51 4.81
CA GLN A 74 0.40 -0.93 5.07
C GLN A 74 -1.04 -1.28 5.47
N VAL A 75 -1.60 -2.28 4.80
CA VAL A 75 -2.94 -2.80 5.10
C VAL A 75 -2.89 -4.31 5.28
N GLU A 76 -3.78 -4.82 6.14
CA GLU A 76 -4.03 -6.26 6.22
C GLU A 76 -5.20 -6.58 5.30
N VAL A 77 -5.01 -7.61 4.48
CA VAL A 77 -6.03 -8.14 3.59
C VAL A 77 -6.33 -9.59 3.91
N ILE A 78 -7.57 -10.01 3.68
CA ILE A 78 -7.97 -11.41 3.81
C ILE A 78 -8.65 -11.91 2.54
N GLU A 79 -8.46 -13.19 2.26
CA GLU A 79 -9.21 -13.97 1.28
C GLU A 79 -9.66 -15.25 1.98
N SER A 80 -10.94 -15.36 2.32
CA SER A 80 -11.50 -16.46 3.12
C SER A 80 -10.77 -16.66 4.46
N SER A 81 -9.90 -17.67 4.60
CA SER A 81 -9.09 -17.91 5.82
C SER A 81 -7.64 -17.43 5.73
N ALA A 82 -7.18 -17.06 4.54
CA ALA A 82 -5.83 -16.57 4.31
C ALA A 82 -5.76 -15.06 4.60
N ASN A 83 -4.65 -14.61 5.18
CA ASN A 83 -4.37 -13.20 5.42
C ASN A 83 -2.98 -12.82 4.91
N ALA A 84 -2.78 -11.53 4.62
CA ALA A 84 -1.47 -11.00 4.28
C ALA A 84 -1.37 -9.51 4.62
N SER A 85 -0.16 -9.02 4.82
CA SER A 85 0.14 -7.59 4.82
C SER A 85 0.60 -7.14 3.44
N ILE A 86 -0.02 -6.10 2.90
CA ILE A 86 0.39 -5.48 1.63
C ILE A 86 0.65 -3.99 1.83
N LEU A 87 1.54 -3.42 1.00
CA LEU A 87 1.90 -2.01 1.02
C LEU A 87 1.32 -1.30 -0.20
N LEU A 88 0.36 -0.41 0.02
CA LEU A 88 -0.11 0.53 -0.98
C LEU A 88 0.89 1.69 -1.05
N VAL A 89 1.76 1.62 -2.05
CA VAL A 89 2.76 2.67 -2.33
C VAL A 89 2.10 3.92 -2.90
N ASP A 90 2.81 5.04 -2.84
CA ASP A 90 2.36 6.39 -3.19
C ASP A 90 1.33 6.48 -4.33
N GLN A 91 1.72 6.06 -5.55
CA GLN A 91 0.86 6.16 -6.73
C GLN A 91 -0.39 5.29 -6.66
N VAL A 92 -0.28 4.10 -6.07
CA VAL A 92 -1.42 3.17 -5.90
C VAL A 92 -2.40 3.72 -4.88
N ALA A 93 -1.90 4.19 -3.74
CA ALA A 93 -2.73 4.78 -2.70
C ALA A 93 -3.41 6.06 -3.20
N GLU A 94 -2.68 6.98 -3.83
CA GLU A 94 -3.25 8.21 -4.38
C GLU A 94 -4.35 7.93 -5.41
N ALA A 95 -4.13 6.98 -6.33
CA ALA A 95 -5.14 6.58 -7.30
C ALA A 95 -6.37 5.93 -6.67
N LEU A 96 -6.19 5.14 -5.60
CA LEU A 96 -7.28 4.47 -4.90
C LEU A 96 -8.11 5.45 -4.05
N ILE A 97 -7.47 6.40 -3.37
CA ILE A 97 -8.12 7.34 -2.46
C ILE A 97 -8.66 8.57 -3.23
N GLY A 98 -8.00 8.94 -4.34
CA GLY A 98 -8.35 10.10 -5.16
C GLY A 98 -7.87 11.45 -4.60
N ILE A 99 -6.88 11.44 -3.70
CA ILE A 99 -6.29 12.64 -3.09
C ILE A 99 -4.78 12.43 -2.89
N SER A 100 -3.99 13.46 -3.17
CA SER A 100 -2.55 13.43 -2.95
C SER A 100 -2.22 13.26 -1.46
N CYS A 101 -1.09 12.62 -1.15
CA CYS A 101 -0.66 12.44 0.24
C CYS A 101 -0.49 13.78 0.96
N HIS A 102 0.05 14.78 0.26
CA HIS A 102 0.21 16.13 0.78
C HIS A 102 -1.13 16.75 1.18
N ASP A 103 -2.13 16.70 0.31
CA ASP A 103 -3.41 17.34 0.57
C ASP A 103 -4.20 16.60 1.65
N LEU A 104 -4.12 15.26 1.69
CA LEU A 104 -4.71 14.49 2.78
C LEU A 104 -4.04 14.81 4.12
N ARG A 105 -2.71 14.97 4.14
CA ARG A 105 -1.98 15.34 5.35
C ARG A 105 -2.37 16.73 5.85
N LEU A 106 -2.45 17.69 4.94
CA LEU A 106 -2.88 19.05 5.26
C LEU A 106 -4.32 19.09 5.78
N LYS A 107 -5.21 18.28 5.22
CA LYS A 107 -6.59 18.11 5.71
C LYS A 107 -6.61 17.50 7.11
N PHE A 108 -5.88 16.40 7.28
CA PHE A 108 -5.80 15.67 8.55
C PHE A 108 -5.28 16.56 9.69
N ASP A 109 -4.20 17.31 9.47
CA ASP A 109 -3.62 18.21 10.49
C ASP A 109 -4.55 19.37 10.88
N LYS A 110 -5.50 19.75 10.01
CA LYS A 110 -6.53 20.77 10.32
C LYS A 110 -7.69 20.20 11.12
N GLU A 111 -8.10 18.99 10.79
CA GLU A 111 -9.28 18.32 11.37
C GLU A 111 -8.94 17.66 12.71
N ARG A 112 -7.73 17.08 12.84
CA ARG A 112 -7.26 16.41 14.03
C ARG A 112 -5.99 17.08 14.56
N LYS A 113 -6.01 17.41 15.87
CA LYS A 113 -4.83 17.96 16.57
C LYS A 113 -3.86 16.86 17.05
N ASP A 114 -4.15 15.59 16.77
CA ASP A 114 -3.32 14.46 17.15
C ASP A 114 -2.57 13.88 15.93
N PHE A 115 -1.28 13.58 16.12
CA PHE A 115 -0.41 13.13 15.03
C PHE A 115 -0.46 11.61 14.77
N GLN A 116 -1.29 10.86 15.51
CA GLN A 116 -1.22 9.39 15.56
C GLN A 116 -2.45 8.66 15.01
N GLY A 117 -3.36 9.37 14.32
CA GLY A 117 -4.56 8.76 13.73
C GLY A 117 -4.42 8.38 12.25
N ILE A 118 -5.40 7.59 11.80
CA ILE A 118 -5.65 7.29 10.40
C ILE A 118 -6.74 8.26 9.89
N PRO A 119 -6.56 8.94 8.76
CA PRO A 119 -7.59 9.78 8.17
C PRO A 119 -8.82 8.97 7.75
N ASP A 120 -10.02 9.54 7.91
CA ASP A 120 -11.28 8.90 7.50
C ASP A 120 -11.28 8.44 6.04
N ASP A 121 -10.57 9.17 5.15
CA ASP A 121 -10.41 8.80 3.74
C ASP A 121 -9.70 7.45 3.56
N LEU A 122 -8.78 7.12 4.47
CA LEU A 122 -8.09 5.82 4.51
C LEU A 122 -8.94 4.76 5.20
N GLU A 123 -9.65 5.11 6.28
CA GLU A 123 -10.56 4.18 6.98
C GLU A 123 -11.69 3.68 6.06
N ARG A 124 -12.15 4.49 5.11
CA ARG A 124 -13.15 4.09 4.09
C ARG A 124 -12.67 2.99 3.13
N LEU A 125 -11.38 2.64 3.15
CA LEU A 125 -10.86 1.50 2.40
C LEU A 125 -11.14 0.17 3.10
N ILE A 126 -11.37 0.18 4.41
CA ILE A 126 -11.75 -1.01 5.17
C ILE A 126 -13.08 -1.55 4.63
N ASP A 127 -13.20 -2.88 4.61
CA ASP A 127 -14.31 -3.66 4.05
C ASP A 127 -14.45 -3.56 2.51
N ARG A 128 -13.50 -2.91 1.82
CA ARG A 128 -13.46 -2.95 0.35
C ARG A 128 -12.72 -4.18 -0.15
N THR A 129 -13.38 -4.95 -1.01
CA THR A 129 -12.74 -5.99 -1.81
C THR A 129 -12.19 -5.38 -3.09
N LEU A 130 -10.93 -5.67 -3.40
CA LEU A 130 -10.25 -5.22 -4.61
C LEU A 130 -9.36 -6.33 -5.14
N LEU A 131 -8.98 -6.19 -6.41
CA LEU A 131 -7.88 -6.94 -6.99
C LEU A 131 -6.58 -6.14 -6.79
N PHE A 132 -5.54 -6.77 -6.26
CA PHE A 132 -4.23 -6.16 -6.05
C PHE A 132 -3.17 -6.88 -6.86
N ARG A 133 -2.41 -6.15 -7.67
CA ARG A 133 -1.24 -6.67 -8.36
C ARG A 133 -0.06 -6.59 -7.41
N VAL A 134 0.44 -7.75 -6.99
CA VAL A 134 1.46 -7.90 -5.95
C VAL A 134 2.73 -8.50 -6.53
N THR A 135 3.87 -8.08 -6.00
CA THR A 135 5.17 -8.66 -6.34
C THR A 135 5.78 -9.33 -5.10
N VAL A 136 6.15 -10.60 -5.24
CA VAL A 136 6.96 -11.34 -4.26
C VAL A 136 8.41 -11.27 -4.69
N LYS A 137 9.25 -10.62 -3.88
CA LYS A 137 10.69 -10.47 -4.09
C LYS A 137 11.47 -11.59 -3.41
N GLN A 138 12.71 -11.84 -3.83
CA GLN A 138 13.53 -12.95 -3.33
C GLN A 138 13.65 -13.00 -1.80
N HIS A 139 13.79 -11.84 -1.15
CA HIS A 139 13.95 -11.74 0.32
C HIS A 139 12.65 -11.95 1.11
N GLN A 140 11.50 -12.05 0.44
CA GLN A 140 10.18 -12.27 1.04
C GLN A 140 9.74 -13.74 0.97
N ILE A 141 10.41 -14.55 0.15
CA ILE A 141 10.13 -15.97 -0.02
C ILE A 141 10.29 -16.68 1.33
N HIS A 142 9.26 -17.44 1.73
CA HIS A 142 9.14 -18.14 3.03
C HIS A 142 9.22 -17.25 4.28
N ASN A 143 8.91 -15.95 4.15
CA ASN A 143 8.83 -15.04 5.29
C ASN A 143 7.37 -14.62 5.54
N GLU A 144 6.76 -15.20 6.56
CA GLU A 144 5.36 -14.94 6.95
C GLU A 144 5.14 -13.51 7.47
N SER A 145 6.20 -12.82 7.91
CA SER A 145 6.14 -11.41 8.34
C SER A 145 6.31 -10.41 7.20
N SER A 146 6.33 -10.88 5.94
CA SER A 146 6.53 -10.02 4.77
C SER A 146 5.36 -9.07 4.56
N VAL A 147 5.69 -7.86 4.11
CA VAL A 147 4.73 -6.89 3.57
C VAL A 147 5.00 -6.79 2.07
N PHE A 148 4.00 -7.11 1.25
CA PHE A 148 4.16 -7.19 -0.20
C PHE A 148 3.77 -5.88 -0.89
N ASP A 149 4.64 -5.38 -1.77
CA ASP A 149 4.37 -4.15 -2.50
C ASP A 149 3.25 -4.38 -3.52
N VAL A 150 2.30 -3.45 -3.55
CA VAL A 150 1.25 -3.40 -4.57
C VAL A 150 1.71 -2.48 -5.69
N SER A 151 1.76 -3.00 -6.91
CA SER A 151 2.15 -2.24 -8.11
C SER A 151 0.95 -1.72 -8.89
N ASN A 152 -0.23 -2.32 -8.72
CA ASN A 152 -1.49 -1.86 -9.32
C ASN A 152 -2.71 -2.40 -8.55
N PHE A 153 -3.89 -1.85 -8.82
CA PHE A 153 -5.15 -2.37 -8.31
C PHE A 153 -6.24 -2.34 -9.39
N GLU A 154 -7.31 -3.10 -9.17
CA GLU A 154 -8.52 -3.07 -9.98
C GLU A 154 -9.76 -3.08 -9.06
N ALA A 155 -10.71 -2.21 -9.38
CA ALA A 155 -11.89 -1.91 -8.57
C ALA A 155 -13.22 -2.17 -9.30
N ASP A 156 -13.18 -2.59 -10.58
CA ASP A 156 -14.35 -2.99 -11.34
C ASP A 156 -15.05 -4.18 -10.67
N SER A 157 -16.32 -3.99 -10.33
CA SER A 157 -17.12 -4.99 -9.62
C SER A 157 -17.32 -6.28 -10.41
N THR A 158 -17.31 -6.21 -11.75
CA THR A 158 -17.48 -7.38 -12.62
C THR A 158 -16.24 -8.27 -12.52
N LEU A 159 -15.05 -7.69 -12.61
CA LEU A 159 -13.78 -8.43 -12.46
C LEU A 159 -13.63 -9.00 -11.05
N ILE A 160 -13.94 -8.19 -10.04
CA ILE A 160 -13.92 -8.66 -8.64
C ILE A 160 -14.87 -9.86 -8.48
N SER A 161 -16.10 -9.80 -8.99
CA SER A 161 -17.05 -10.90 -8.86
C SER A 161 -16.60 -12.21 -9.52
N GLN A 162 -15.78 -12.14 -10.57
CA GLN A 162 -15.25 -13.33 -11.25
C GLN A 162 -14.16 -14.04 -10.44
N HIS A 163 -13.44 -13.29 -9.61
CA HIS A 163 -12.27 -13.78 -8.87
C HIS A 163 -12.50 -13.89 -7.36
N ASN A 164 -13.55 -13.26 -6.86
CA ASN A 164 -13.96 -13.36 -5.47
C ASN A 164 -14.76 -14.66 -5.26
N GLN A 165 -14.04 -15.78 -5.16
CA GLN A 165 -14.65 -17.11 -5.09
C GLN A 165 -15.35 -17.43 -3.75
N TYR A 166 -15.35 -16.48 -2.78
CA TYR A 166 -15.77 -16.75 -1.41
C TYR A 166 -16.56 -15.62 -0.73
N THR A 167 -17.17 -14.70 -1.48
CA THR A 167 -18.15 -13.80 -0.85
C THR A 167 -19.42 -14.59 -0.52
N ARG A 168 -19.66 -14.71 0.80
CA ARG A 168 -20.81 -15.32 1.50
C ARG A 168 -22.09 -15.53 0.71
#